data_AF-A0A7C2WUC3-F1
#
_entry.id   AF-A0A7C2WUC3-F1
#
_cell.length_a   1.000
_cell.length_b   1.000
_cell.length_c   1.000
_cell.angle_alpha   90.00
_cell.angle_beta   90.00
_cell.angle_gamma   90.00
#
_symmetry.space_group_name_H-M   'P 1'
#
loop_
_entity.id
_entity.type
_entity.pdbx_description
1 polymer ?
#
loop_
_entity_poly.entity_id
_entity_poly.type
_entity_poly.pdbx_seq_one_letter_code
_entity_poly.pdbx_strand_id
1 'polypeptide(L)'
;MQRCVSIHVCLLAIMIALAASPAAAADWPQYESNPLEIVLDIPPIPSPEESAGGVIAADVTGDGRMDYLVTVPGHVACYAHDGRKLWVHSVDVQVGGSSEGHGLPGHHGPGVQAADINGDGATEVLFLAQDSTLHVLAGLTGQPLWSV
;
A
#
# COMPACT_ATOMS: atom_id res chain seq x y z
N MET A 1 43.88 -39.39 45.73
CA MET A 1 42.41 -39.34 45.57
C MET A 1 42.02 -37.90 45.26
N GLN A 2 41.94 -37.56 43.98
CA GLN A 2 41.52 -36.25 43.46
C GLN A 2 40.01 -36.07 43.58
N ARG A 3 39.55 -34.91 44.04
CA ARG A 3 38.27 -34.34 43.61
C ARG A 3 38.45 -32.84 43.37
N CYS A 4 38.67 -32.52 42.11
CA CYS A 4 38.61 -31.19 41.54
C CYS A 4 37.13 -30.90 41.23
N VAL A 5 36.53 -29.87 41.82
CA VAL A 5 35.18 -29.41 41.45
C VAL A 5 35.37 -28.18 40.57
N SER A 6 35.37 -28.39 39.26
CA SER A 6 35.34 -27.33 38.27
C SER A 6 33.88 -26.92 38.07
N ILE A 7 33.51 -25.73 38.54
CA ILE A 7 32.20 -25.13 38.27
C ILE A 7 32.24 -24.60 36.84
N HIS A 8 31.78 -25.39 35.89
CA HIS A 8 31.48 -24.92 34.54
C HIS A 8 30.15 -24.15 34.59
N VAL A 9 30.23 -22.83 34.61
CA VAL A 9 29.10 -21.96 34.27
C VAL A 9 28.80 -22.18 32.78
N CYS A 10 27.83 -23.04 32.50
CA CYS A 10 27.30 -23.22 31.15
C CYS A 10 26.40 -22.01 30.87
N LEU A 11 26.94 -20.98 30.18
CA LEU A 11 26.11 -19.95 29.57
C LEU A 11 25.23 -20.63 28.52
N LEU A 12 23.97 -20.89 28.85
CA LEU A 12 22.96 -21.26 27.87
C LEU A 12 22.61 -19.97 27.10
N ALA A 13 23.30 -19.74 25.99
CA ALA A 13 22.89 -18.74 25.02
C ALA A 13 21.55 -19.20 24.43
N ILE A 14 20.44 -18.64 24.91
CA ILE A 14 19.13 -18.79 24.29
C ILE A 14 19.21 -17.96 23.01
N MET A 15 19.67 -18.60 21.93
CA MET A 15 19.43 -18.13 20.57
C MET A 15 17.91 -18.22 20.36
N ILE A 16 17.20 -17.13 20.60
CA ILE A 16 15.86 -16.97 20.03
C ILE A 16 16.12 -16.79 18.53
N ALA A 17 16.21 -17.91 17.82
CA ALA A 17 16.02 -17.90 16.39
C ALA A 17 14.58 -17.44 16.19
N LEU A 18 14.42 -16.14 15.90
CA LEU A 18 13.20 -15.61 15.33
C LEU A 18 13.11 -16.27 13.96
N ALA A 19 12.56 -17.49 13.92
CA ALA A 19 12.19 -18.13 12.69
C ALA A 19 11.17 -17.17 12.07
N ALA A 20 11.61 -16.40 11.07
CA ALA A 20 10.69 -15.78 10.13
C ALA A 20 9.82 -16.93 9.64
N SER A 21 8.58 -16.98 10.12
CA SER A 21 7.64 -17.99 9.66
C SER A 21 7.54 -17.82 8.15
N PRO A 22 7.71 -18.88 7.34
CA PRO A 22 7.56 -18.77 5.89
C PRO A 22 6.10 -18.53 5.48
N ALA A 23 5.21 -18.25 6.44
CA ALA A 23 3.79 -18.05 6.26
C ALA A 23 3.44 -16.91 5.30
N ALA A 24 4.33 -15.92 5.12
CA ALA A 24 4.08 -14.81 4.18
C ALA A 24 4.22 -15.20 2.70
N ALA A 25 4.84 -16.35 2.39
CA ALA A 25 4.97 -16.86 1.03
C ALA A 25 4.12 -18.12 0.78
N ALA A 26 3.20 -18.45 1.71
CA ALA A 26 2.34 -19.61 1.58
C ALA A 26 1.18 -19.34 0.61
N ASP A 27 1.08 -20.20 -0.40
CA ASP A 27 -0.04 -20.33 -1.34
C ASP A 27 -0.41 -19.07 -2.13
N TRP A 28 0.52 -18.58 -2.96
CA TRP A 28 0.12 -17.76 -4.10
C TRP A 28 -0.36 -18.70 -5.22
N PRO A 29 -1.64 -18.66 -5.63
CA PRO A 29 -2.08 -19.46 -6.77
C PRO A 29 -1.27 -19.06 -8.00
N GLN A 30 -0.47 -19.98 -8.52
CA GLN A 30 0.18 -19.81 -9.80
C GLN A 30 -0.90 -20.04 -10.87
N TYR A 31 -1.40 -18.97 -11.46
CA TYR A 31 -2.39 -19.07 -12.53
C TYR A 31 -1.72 -19.55 -13.82
N GLU A 32 -2.24 -20.60 -14.46
CA GLU A 32 -1.75 -21.09 -15.76
C GLU A 32 -2.01 -20.09 -16.92
N SER A 33 -2.95 -19.17 -16.72
CA SER A 33 -3.27 -18.01 -17.57
C SER A 33 -3.88 -16.91 -16.71
N ASN A 34 -3.69 -15.62 -17.05
CA ASN A 34 -4.28 -14.50 -16.29
C ASN A 34 -5.82 -14.64 -16.21
N PRO A 35 -6.41 -14.99 -15.05
CA PRO A 35 -7.85 -15.21 -14.95
C PRO A 35 -8.63 -13.96 -14.53
N LEU A 36 -7.94 -12.85 -14.24
CA LEU A 36 -8.50 -11.71 -13.52
C LEU A 36 -8.38 -10.46 -14.38
N GLU A 37 -9.45 -10.16 -15.11
CA GLU A 37 -9.71 -8.79 -15.55
C GLU A 37 -10.34 -8.06 -14.35
N ILE A 38 -9.57 -7.19 -13.68
CA ILE A 38 -10.08 -6.36 -12.59
C ILE A 38 -10.77 -5.15 -13.23
N VAL A 39 -12.10 -5.18 -13.26
CA VAL A 39 -12.92 -4.07 -13.75
C VAL A 39 -12.99 -3.00 -12.66
N LEU A 40 -12.44 -1.83 -12.96
CA LEU A 40 -12.46 -0.69 -12.05
C LEU A 40 -13.80 0.04 -12.14
N ASP A 41 -14.36 0.40 -11.00
CA ASP A 41 -15.57 1.22 -10.88
C ASP A 41 -15.21 2.72 -10.82
N ILE A 42 -14.43 3.16 -11.81
CA ILE A 42 -14.05 4.56 -12.06
C ILE A 42 -14.28 4.88 -13.54
N PRO A 43 -14.56 6.14 -13.90
CA PRO A 43 -14.72 6.53 -15.30
C PRO A 43 -13.45 6.22 -16.13
N PRO A 44 -13.59 5.88 -17.42
CA PRO A 44 -12.45 5.74 -18.31
C PRO A 44 -11.68 7.06 -18.40
N ILE A 45 -10.37 6.97 -18.60
CA ILE A 45 -9.50 8.14 -18.73
C ILE A 45 -10.00 9.01 -19.90
N PRO A 46 -10.40 10.27 -19.65
CA PRO A 46 -11.07 11.10 -20.65
C PRO A 46 -10.14 11.57 -21.77
N SER A 47 -8.82 11.67 -21.51
CA SER A 47 -7.81 12.08 -22.49
C SER A 47 -6.51 11.26 -22.29
N PRO A 48 -6.12 10.39 -23.25
CA PRO A 48 -4.85 9.67 -23.17
C PRO A 48 -3.60 10.56 -23.31
N GLU A 49 -3.79 11.87 -23.56
CA GLU A 49 -2.72 12.86 -23.71
C GLU A 49 -2.37 13.61 -22.41
N GLU A 50 -3.18 13.48 -21.36
CA GLU A 50 -2.88 14.03 -20.03
C GLU A 50 -2.38 12.91 -19.09
N SER A 51 -1.71 13.27 -17.99
CA SER A 51 -1.29 12.27 -17.01
C SER A 51 -2.51 11.53 -16.48
N ALA A 52 -2.59 10.25 -16.81
CA ALA A 52 -3.75 9.42 -16.53
C ALA A 52 -3.87 8.98 -15.06
N GLY A 53 -3.01 9.50 -14.16
CA GLY A 53 -2.84 8.99 -12.81
C GLY A 53 -1.91 7.77 -12.78
N GLY A 54 -2.08 6.89 -11.79
CA GLY A 54 -1.18 5.77 -11.58
C GLY A 54 -1.75 4.68 -10.69
N VAL A 55 -0.98 3.61 -10.52
CA VAL A 55 -1.31 2.51 -9.63
C VAL A 55 -0.15 2.26 -8.67
N ILE A 56 -0.45 2.04 -7.40
CA ILE A 56 0.48 1.48 -6.41
C ILE A 56 -0.10 0.21 -5.81
N ALA A 57 0.79 -0.62 -5.27
CA ALA A 57 0.43 -1.81 -4.52
C ALA A 57 0.80 -1.63 -3.04
N ALA A 58 -0.14 -1.91 -2.14
CA ALA A 58 0.06 -1.82 -0.69
C ALA A 58 -0.92 -2.76 0.03
N ASP A 59 -0.52 -3.36 1.15
CA ASP A 59 -1.41 -4.15 1.99
C ASP A 59 -2.33 -3.21 2.79
N VAL A 60 -3.50 -2.87 2.24
CA VAL A 60 -4.47 -2.00 2.92
C VAL A 60 -5.48 -2.79 3.74
N THR A 61 -5.61 -4.09 3.47
CA THR A 61 -6.50 -4.99 4.20
C THR A 61 -5.87 -5.58 5.45
N GLY A 62 -4.54 -5.55 5.58
CA GLY A 62 -3.78 -6.15 6.67
C GLY A 62 -3.70 -7.67 6.59
N ASP A 63 -3.96 -8.26 5.41
CA ASP A 63 -3.99 -9.71 5.20
C ASP A 63 -2.65 -10.29 4.71
N GLY A 64 -1.64 -9.43 4.54
CA GLY A 64 -0.31 -9.78 4.05
C GLY A 64 -0.22 -9.88 2.53
N ARG A 65 -1.30 -9.62 1.78
CA ARG A 65 -1.33 -9.57 0.32
C ARG A 65 -1.41 -8.11 -0.13
N MET A 66 -0.76 -7.80 -1.26
CA MET A 66 -0.75 -6.43 -1.75
C MET A 66 -2.04 -6.15 -2.52
N ASP A 67 -2.77 -5.15 -2.04
CA ASP A 67 -3.97 -4.60 -2.66
C ASP A 67 -3.58 -3.47 -3.63
N TYR A 68 -4.55 -2.96 -4.39
CA TYR A 68 -4.34 -1.97 -5.44
C TYR A 68 -4.95 -0.63 -5.08
N LEU A 69 -4.16 0.44 -5.21
CA LEU A 69 -4.63 1.82 -5.18
C LEU A 69 -4.46 2.43 -6.57
N VAL A 70 -5.53 2.98 -7.11
CA VAL A 70 -5.58 3.56 -8.44
C VAL A 70 -5.98 5.02 -8.33
N THR A 71 -5.23 5.89 -8.99
CA THR A 71 -5.59 7.28 -9.21
C THR A 71 -5.85 7.51 -10.69
N VAL A 72 -6.90 8.28 -10.97
CA VAL A 72 -7.18 8.89 -12.27
C VAL A 72 -7.67 10.31 -12.00
N PRO A 73 -7.69 11.22 -13.00
CA PRO A 73 -8.33 12.52 -12.82
C PRO A 73 -9.71 12.40 -12.17
N GLY A 74 -9.90 13.12 -11.06
CA GLY A 74 -11.17 13.15 -10.32
C GLY A 74 -11.46 11.93 -9.43
N HIS A 75 -10.61 10.89 -9.39
CA HIS A 75 -10.88 9.72 -8.56
C HIS A 75 -9.64 9.10 -7.91
N VAL A 76 -9.81 8.65 -6.67
CA VAL A 76 -8.91 7.72 -5.98
C VAL A 76 -9.72 6.48 -5.61
N ALA A 77 -9.21 5.30 -5.93
CA ALA A 77 -9.93 4.05 -5.73
C ALA A 77 -9.01 2.98 -5.13
N CYS A 78 -9.60 2.08 -4.34
CA CYS A 78 -8.89 0.96 -3.74
C CYS A 78 -9.63 -0.36 -3.97
N TYR A 79 -8.86 -1.38 -4.32
CA TYR A 79 -9.33 -2.73 -4.62
C TYR A 79 -8.44 -3.73 -3.90
N ALA A 80 -9.03 -4.77 -3.32
CA ALA A 80 -8.27 -5.86 -2.76
C ALA A 80 -7.49 -6.62 -3.85
N HIS A 81 -6.49 -7.41 -3.46
CA HIS A 81 -5.67 -8.21 -4.37
C HIS A 81 -6.48 -9.16 -5.30
N ASP A 82 -7.71 -9.51 -4.90
CA ASP A 82 -8.66 -10.36 -5.65
C ASP A 82 -9.55 -9.58 -6.63
N GLY A 83 -9.38 -8.26 -6.72
CA GLY A 83 -10.15 -7.35 -7.57
C GLY A 83 -11.44 -6.84 -6.94
N ARG A 84 -11.78 -7.25 -5.71
CA ARG A 84 -12.96 -6.71 -5.00
C ARG A 84 -12.74 -5.24 -4.66
N LYS A 85 -13.67 -4.39 -5.09
CA LYS A 85 -13.71 -2.97 -4.69
C LYS A 85 -13.81 -2.84 -3.18
N LEU A 86 -12.92 -2.07 -2.58
CA LEU A 86 -12.99 -1.64 -1.19
C LEU A 86 -13.73 -0.31 -1.09
N TRP A 87 -13.26 0.70 -1.83
CA TRP A 87 -13.87 2.03 -1.88
C TRP A 87 -13.43 2.83 -3.11
N VAL A 88 -14.20 3.86 -3.44
CA VAL A 88 -13.91 4.84 -4.49
C VAL A 88 -14.30 6.22 -3.97
N HIS A 89 -13.40 7.19 -4.11
CA HIS A 89 -13.64 8.60 -3.81
C HIS A 89 -13.63 9.42 -5.09
N SER A 90 -14.65 10.25 -5.28
CA SER A 90 -14.65 11.31 -6.27
C SER A 90 -14.00 12.55 -5.65
N VAL A 91 -12.76 12.83 -6.04
CA VAL A 91 -11.93 13.91 -5.50
C VAL A 91 -10.95 14.35 -6.58
N ASP A 92 -10.73 15.66 -6.70
CA ASP A 92 -9.82 16.24 -7.69
C ASP A 92 -8.37 16.02 -7.26
N VAL A 93 -7.95 14.75 -7.29
CA VAL A 93 -6.62 14.30 -6.90
C VAL A 93 -5.59 14.89 -7.85
N GLN A 94 -4.48 15.35 -7.27
CA GLN A 94 -3.30 15.77 -7.99
C GLN A 94 -2.64 14.56 -8.64
N VAL A 95 -3.08 14.22 -9.84
CA VAL A 95 -2.33 13.34 -10.75
C VAL A 95 -1.15 14.10 -11.34
N GLY A 96 -0.11 13.38 -11.73
CA GLY A 96 1.14 13.99 -12.20
C GLY A 96 0.96 14.95 -13.39
N GLY A 97 1.98 15.75 -13.65
CA GLY A 97 2.08 16.56 -14.87
C GLY A 97 3.54 16.75 -15.26
N SER A 98 3.83 17.53 -16.30
CA SER A 98 5.22 17.99 -16.52
C SER A 98 5.67 18.77 -15.29
N SER A 99 6.60 18.20 -14.51
CA SER A 99 7.14 18.85 -13.32
C SER A 99 7.82 20.18 -13.63
N GLU A 100 8.32 20.32 -14.85
CA GLU A 100 8.95 21.54 -15.34
C GLU A 100 7.96 22.71 -15.51
N GLY A 101 6.66 22.42 -15.71
CA GLY A 101 5.63 23.44 -15.94
C GLY A 101 4.57 23.56 -14.83
N HIS A 102 4.30 22.49 -14.08
CA HIS A 102 3.11 22.38 -13.23
C HIS A 102 3.41 21.98 -11.77
N GLY A 103 4.69 21.77 -11.42
CA GLY A 103 5.10 21.37 -10.07
C GLY A 103 5.04 19.85 -9.84
N LEU A 104 5.21 19.44 -8.58
CA LEU A 104 5.16 18.03 -8.18
C LEU A 104 3.71 17.61 -7.82
N PRO A 105 3.37 16.31 -7.94
CA PRO A 105 4.18 15.20 -8.45
C PRO A 105 4.38 15.26 -9.98
N GLY A 106 5.52 14.78 -10.46
CA GLY A 106 5.77 14.66 -11.91
C GLY A 106 4.97 13.56 -12.57
N HIS A 107 5.05 13.46 -13.90
CA HIS A 107 4.34 12.50 -14.77
C HIS A 107 4.32 11.04 -14.30
N HIS A 108 5.19 10.65 -13.37
CA HIS A 108 5.34 9.28 -12.86
C HIS A 108 5.11 9.14 -11.35
N GLY A 109 4.65 10.19 -10.68
CA GLY A 109 4.22 10.11 -9.30
C GLY A 109 2.75 9.68 -9.26
N PRO A 110 2.42 8.47 -8.78
CA PRO A 110 1.05 8.20 -8.39
C PRO A 110 0.74 9.25 -7.31
N GLY A 111 -0.28 10.09 -7.51
CA GLY A 111 -0.66 11.14 -6.54
C GLY A 111 -1.12 10.59 -5.18
N VAL A 112 -0.84 9.31 -4.89
CA VAL A 112 -1.25 8.52 -3.74
C VAL A 112 -0.06 7.78 -3.15
N GLN A 113 0.00 7.69 -1.83
CA GLN A 113 0.93 6.90 -1.04
C GLN A 113 0.15 6.05 -0.03
N ALA A 114 0.71 4.94 0.41
CA ALA A 114 0.10 4.11 1.43
C ALA A 114 1.15 3.54 2.39
N ALA A 115 0.92 3.71 3.69
CA ALA A 115 1.76 3.22 4.78
C ALA A 115 1.02 3.37 6.12
N ASP A 116 1.43 2.60 7.13
CA ASP A 116 1.13 2.93 8.52
C ASP A 116 1.93 4.19 8.91
N ILE A 117 1.25 5.33 8.99
CA ILE A 117 1.89 6.62 9.29
C ILE A 117 1.68 7.04 10.73
N ASN A 118 0.75 6.38 11.43
CA ASN A 118 0.33 6.77 12.78
C ASN A 118 0.84 5.78 13.86
N GLY A 119 1.30 4.60 13.45
CA GLY A 119 1.90 3.56 14.29
C GLY A 119 0.90 2.59 14.93
N ASP A 120 -0.35 2.51 14.43
CA ASP A 120 -1.38 1.60 14.94
C ASP A 120 -1.37 0.22 14.27
N GLY A 121 -0.52 0.02 13.26
CA GLY A 121 -0.41 -1.21 12.50
C GLY A 121 -1.43 -1.36 11.38
N ALA A 122 -2.29 -0.37 11.16
CA ALA A 122 -3.14 -0.28 9.98
C ALA A 122 -2.49 0.60 8.92
N THR A 123 -2.74 0.30 7.65
CA THR A 123 -2.25 1.11 6.53
C THR A 123 -3.17 2.30 6.31
N GLU A 124 -2.62 3.51 6.28
CA GLU A 124 -3.29 4.71 5.79
C GLU A 124 -3.04 4.91 4.30
N VAL A 125 -3.93 5.68 3.67
CA VAL A 125 -3.79 6.16 2.29
C VAL A 125 -3.74 7.67 2.29
N LEU A 126 -2.74 8.24 1.61
CA LEU A 126 -2.49 9.67 1.54
C LEU A 126 -2.47 10.12 0.10
N PHE A 127 -3.09 11.26 -0.22
CA PHE A 127 -2.99 11.87 -1.54
C PHE A 127 -3.13 13.39 -1.46
N LEU A 128 -2.56 14.09 -2.45
CA LEU A 128 -2.76 15.52 -2.61
C LEU A 128 -3.95 15.77 -3.53
N ALA A 129 -4.76 16.78 -3.21
CA ALA A 129 -5.78 17.31 -4.10
C ALA A 129 -5.29 18.61 -4.77
N GLN A 130 -5.92 18.99 -5.89
CA GLN A 130 -5.63 20.21 -6.65
C GLN A 130 -5.83 21.50 -5.83
N ASP A 131 -6.64 21.45 -4.78
CA ASP A 131 -6.82 22.56 -3.84
C ASP A 131 -5.67 22.71 -2.82
N SER A 132 -4.57 22.00 -3.04
CA SER A 132 -3.38 21.95 -2.18
C SER A 132 -3.60 21.29 -0.82
N THR A 133 -4.68 20.53 -0.65
CA THR A 133 -4.96 19.77 0.57
C THR A 133 -4.28 18.40 0.52
N LEU A 134 -3.63 18.01 1.62
CA LEU A 134 -3.26 16.61 1.86
C LEU A 134 -4.41 15.88 2.55
N HIS A 135 -4.94 14.84 1.93
CA HIS A 135 -5.93 13.96 2.54
C HIS A 135 -5.27 12.71 3.11
N VAL A 136 -5.73 12.28 4.28
CA VAL A 136 -5.38 10.98 4.88
C VAL A 136 -6.65 10.20 5.16
N LEU A 137 -6.71 8.98 4.62
CA LEU A 137 -7.82 8.04 4.77
C LEU A 137 -7.35 6.76 5.46
N ALA A 138 -8.25 6.10 6.19
CA ALA A 138 -8.03 4.72 6.62
C ALA A 138 -7.99 3.80 5.40
N GLY A 139 -6.93 3.03 5.20
CA GLY A 139 -6.70 2.28 3.96
C GLY A 139 -7.78 1.23 3.67
N LEU A 140 -8.21 0.48 4.69
CA LEU A 140 -9.24 -0.55 4.51
C LEU A 140 -10.61 0.02 4.12
N THR A 141 -10.99 1.17 4.68
CA THR A 141 -12.39 1.67 4.60
C THR A 141 -12.56 2.91 3.75
N GLY A 142 -11.47 3.62 3.44
CA GLY A 142 -11.49 4.91 2.78
C GLY A 142 -12.09 6.01 3.65
N GLN A 143 -12.33 5.78 4.94
CA GLN A 143 -12.89 6.81 5.82
C GLN A 143 -11.85 7.93 6.04
N PRO A 144 -12.24 9.21 5.94
CA PRO A 144 -11.35 10.32 6.23
C PRO A 144 -10.87 10.28 7.68
N LEU A 145 -9.55 10.41 7.87
CA LEU A 145 -8.96 10.56 9.20
C LEU A 145 -8.67 12.03 9.49
N TRP A 146 -7.92 12.70 8.60
CA TRP A 146 -7.69 14.15 8.66
C TRP A 146 -7.24 14.71 7.31
N SER A 147 -7.25 16.04 7.23
CA SER A 147 -6.74 16.82 6.09
C SER A 147 -6.00 18.06 6.58
N VAL A 148 -4.98 18.50 5.85
CA VAL A 148 -4.14 19.67 6.17
C VAL A 148 -3.77 20.46 4.93
#